data_AF-A0A0F9I4P4-F1
#
_entry.id   AF-A0A0F9I4P4-F1
#
_cell.length_a   1.000
_cell.length_b   1.000
_cell.length_c   1.000
_cell.angle_alpha   90.00
_cell.angle_beta   90.00
_cell.angle_gamma   90.00
#
_symmetry.space_group_name_H-M   'P 1'
#
loop_
_entity.id
_entity.type
_entity.pdbx_description
1 polymer ?
#
loop_
_entity_poly.entity_id
_entity_poly.type
_entity_poly.pdbx_seq_one_letter_code
_entity_poly.pdbx_strand_id
1 'polypeptide(L)'
;MGRYPIHACTHCETAVAYNEIEYTQQKDISVYVKFKMKPRQKIGKKASGNNTYILSWTTTPWTLPGNVALAVGETIAYIEIEKNGERLIYAKNSPLAETFGRVGREIRGRDLLGLRYEPLFIIKEFQNDHKAYRVYHADFVATDEGTGVVHTAVMY
;
A
#
# COMPACT_ATOMS: atom_id res chain seq x y z
N MET A 1 9.97 12.44 25.41
CA MET A 1 9.79 13.24 24.17
C MET A 1 9.36 12.30 23.07
N GLY A 2 8.19 12.53 22.46
CA GLY A 2 7.74 11.76 21.29
C GLY A 2 8.30 12.34 19.99
N ARG A 3 8.35 11.53 18.93
CA ARG A 3 8.64 11.97 17.56
C ARG A 3 7.33 11.83 16.76
N TYR A 4 6.96 12.86 16.01
CA TYR A 4 5.75 12.88 15.19
C TYR A 4 6.02 13.61 13.87
N PRO A 5 5.33 13.25 12.77
CA PRO A 5 5.44 13.97 11.50
C PRO A 5 4.96 15.42 11.65
N ILE A 6 5.67 16.35 11.02
CA ILE A 6 5.33 17.78 10.98
C ILE A 6 5.52 18.31 9.55
N HIS A 7 4.81 19.38 9.20
CA HIS A 7 5.10 20.11 7.97
C HIS A 7 6.46 20.82 8.11
N ALA A 8 7.35 20.57 7.15
CA ALA A 8 8.69 21.15 7.11
C ALA A 8 8.95 21.73 5.73
N CYS A 9 9.46 22.96 5.69
CA CYS A 9 9.90 23.58 4.44
C CYS A 9 11.39 23.31 4.27
N THR A 10 11.75 22.57 3.22
CA THR A 10 13.14 22.28 2.88
C THR A 10 13.91 23.53 2.44
N HIS A 11 13.23 24.56 1.95
CA HIS A 11 13.85 25.84 1.58
C HIS A 11 14.18 26.70 2.81
N CYS A 12 13.31 26.70 3.82
CA CYS A 12 13.49 27.51 5.03
C CYS A 12 14.22 26.76 6.15
N GLU A 13 14.47 25.45 5.98
CA GLU A 13 15.13 24.57 6.95
C GLU A 13 14.43 24.53 8.33
N THR A 14 13.12 24.77 8.36
CA THR A 14 12.33 24.87 9.59
C THR A 14 10.96 24.20 9.48
N ALA A 15 10.38 23.90 10.63
CA ALA A 15 8.98 23.53 10.77
C ALA A 15 8.09 24.73 10.39
N VAL A 16 6.98 24.44 9.71
CA VAL A 16 6.02 25.45 9.23
C VAL A 16 4.69 25.26 9.96
N ALA A 17 4.11 26.35 10.44
CA ALA A 17 2.80 26.33 11.09
C ALA A 17 1.67 26.25 10.06
N TYR A 18 0.49 25.76 10.46
CA TYR A 18 -0.62 25.50 9.53
C TYR A 18 -1.11 26.76 8.80
N ASN A 19 -0.99 27.94 9.44
CA ASN A 19 -1.37 29.24 8.88
C ASN A 19 -0.34 29.80 7.87
N GLU A 20 0.83 29.18 7.75
CA GLU A 20 1.90 29.55 6.81
C GLU A 20 1.86 28.68 5.53
N ILE A 21 0.93 27.70 5.46
CA ILE A 21 0.81 26.79 4.33
C ILE A 21 -0.15 27.36 3.29
N GLU A 22 0.37 27.56 2.08
CA GLU A 22 -0.42 27.92 0.90
C GLU A 22 -0.56 26.71 -0.03
N TYR A 23 -1.78 26.45 -0.50
CA TYR A 23 -2.07 25.34 -1.41
C TYR A 23 -1.99 25.81 -2.85
N THR A 24 -1.16 25.13 -3.65
CA THR A 24 -1.06 25.34 -5.09
C THR A 24 -1.24 24.02 -5.84
N GLN A 25 -1.70 24.10 -7.09
CA GLN A 25 -1.82 22.92 -7.93
C GLN A 25 -0.44 22.50 -8.44
N GLN A 26 -0.03 21.29 -8.07
CA GLN A 26 1.21 20.68 -8.53
C GLN A 26 0.90 19.45 -9.37
N LYS A 27 1.72 19.21 -10.40
CA LYS A 27 1.67 17.98 -11.19
C LYS A 27 2.71 17.02 -10.64
N ASP A 28 2.24 15.88 -10.15
CA ASP A 28 3.08 14.82 -9.61
C ASP A 28 2.99 13.53 -10.43
N ILE A 29 4.00 12.68 -10.26
CA ILE A 29 4.07 11.38 -10.90
C ILE A 29 3.26 10.39 -10.06
N SER A 30 2.31 9.70 -10.67
CA SER A 30 1.63 8.56 -10.06
C SER A 30 2.27 7.24 -10.50
N VAL A 31 2.50 6.34 -9.56
CA VAL A 31 3.05 5.01 -9.83
C VAL A 31 2.22 3.92 -9.17
N TYR A 32 2.15 2.77 -9.83
CA TYR A 32 1.59 1.55 -9.29
C TYR A 32 2.72 0.58 -8.96
N VAL A 33 2.73 0.07 -7.74
CA VAL A 33 3.82 -0.74 -7.21
C VAL A 33 3.32 -2.12 -6.82
N LYS A 34 4.04 -3.15 -7.24
CA LYS A 34 3.75 -4.55 -6.91
C LYS A 34 4.49 -4.95 -5.63
N PHE A 35 3.75 -5.36 -4.61
CA PHE A 35 4.29 -5.95 -3.39
C PHE A 35 4.13 -7.46 -3.42
N LYS A 36 5.24 -8.20 -3.46
CA LYS A 36 5.20 -9.66 -3.57
C LYS A 36 4.85 -10.29 -2.22
N MET A 37 3.82 -11.12 -2.20
CA MET A 37 3.37 -11.82 -1.00
C MET A 37 4.27 -13.01 -0.70
N LYS A 38 4.54 -13.26 0.60
CA LYS A 38 5.23 -14.51 0.98
C LYS A 38 4.37 -15.72 0.62
N PRO A 39 4.96 -16.80 0.09
CA PRO A 39 4.21 -17.96 -0.36
C PRO A 39 3.56 -18.72 0.80
N ARG A 40 2.57 -19.57 0.48
CA ARG A 40 1.88 -20.50 1.42
C ARG A 40 1.07 -19.82 2.52
N GLN A 41 0.78 -18.52 2.42
CA GLN A 41 -0.08 -17.84 3.38
C GLN A 41 -1.56 -17.98 3.00
N LYS A 42 -2.44 -18.12 3.98
CA LYS A 42 -3.87 -18.33 3.72
C LYS A 42 -4.55 -16.99 3.37
N ILE A 43 -5.00 -16.85 2.12
CA ILE A 43 -5.82 -15.73 1.65
C ILE A 43 -7.25 -16.26 1.50
N GLY A 44 -8.09 -16.04 2.53
CA GLY A 44 -9.44 -16.59 2.58
C GLY A 44 -9.44 -18.13 2.50
N LYS A 45 -9.98 -18.69 1.41
CA LYS A 45 -10.07 -20.16 1.18
C LYS A 45 -8.91 -20.80 0.42
N LYS A 46 -7.95 -20.02 -0.11
CA LYS A 46 -6.78 -20.55 -0.86
C LYS A 46 -5.48 -20.08 -0.24
N ALA A 47 -4.39 -20.78 -0.53
CA ALA A 47 -3.04 -20.33 -0.20
C ALA A 47 -2.49 -19.39 -1.29
N SER A 48 -1.72 -18.40 -0.86
CA SER A 48 -0.89 -17.54 -1.71
C SER A 48 0.09 -18.40 -2.49
N GLY A 49 0.10 -18.23 -3.81
CA GLY A 49 1.11 -18.82 -4.68
C GLY A 49 2.44 -18.05 -4.62
N ASN A 50 3.47 -18.56 -5.31
CA ASN A 50 4.79 -17.94 -5.36
C ASN A 50 4.81 -16.57 -6.07
N ASN A 51 3.86 -16.32 -6.99
CA ASN A 51 3.76 -15.10 -7.79
C ASN A 51 2.49 -14.31 -7.45
N THR A 52 2.20 -14.14 -6.16
CA THR A 52 1.04 -13.35 -5.71
C THR A 52 1.50 -11.96 -5.31
N TYR A 53 0.87 -10.92 -5.83
CA TYR A 53 1.25 -9.53 -5.61
C TYR A 53 0.04 -8.70 -5.17
N ILE A 54 0.25 -7.81 -4.22
CA ILE A 54 -0.70 -6.75 -3.86
C ILE A 54 -0.26 -5.46 -4.55
N LEU A 55 -1.19 -4.78 -5.23
CA LEU A 55 -0.91 -3.51 -5.89
C LEU A 55 -1.21 -2.35 -4.96
N SER A 56 -0.23 -1.47 -4.77
CA SER A 56 -0.42 -0.16 -4.13
C SER A 56 -0.25 0.95 -5.14
N TRP A 57 -0.98 2.04 -4.94
CA TRP A 57 -0.78 3.30 -5.66
C TRP A 57 -0.11 4.33 -4.75
N THR A 58 0.75 5.18 -5.33
CA THR A 58 1.31 6.34 -4.64
C THR A 58 1.64 7.46 -5.64
N THR A 59 1.46 8.70 -5.21
CA THR A 59 1.93 9.91 -5.91
C THR A 59 3.27 10.42 -5.37
N THR A 60 3.80 9.79 -4.31
CA THR A 60 5.08 10.12 -3.68
C THR A 60 6.04 8.93 -3.72
N PRO A 61 6.61 8.57 -4.90
CA PRO A 61 7.48 7.39 -5.02
C PRO A 61 8.70 7.42 -4.09
N TRP A 62 9.18 8.61 -3.73
CA TRP A 62 10.32 8.82 -2.84
C TRP A 62 10.08 8.31 -1.41
N THR A 63 8.83 8.06 -1.01
CA THR A 63 8.49 7.49 0.32
C THR A 63 8.57 5.95 0.35
N LEU A 64 8.69 5.28 -0.81
CA LEU A 64 8.71 3.82 -0.91
C LEU A 64 9.83 3.13 -0.11
N PRO A 65 11.06 3.67 -0.01
CA PRO A 65 12.08 3.11 0.86
C PRO A 65 11.63 3.03 2.32
N GLY A 66 10.87 4.01 2.79
CA GLY A 66 10.35 4.05 4.16
C GLY A 66 9.13 3.16 4.43
N ASN A 67 8.72 2.32 3.47
CA ASN A 67 7.55 1.45 3.62
C ASN A 67 7.76 0.42 4.75
N VAL A 68 6.80 0.36 5.67
CA VAL A 68 6.80 -0.58 6.81
C VAL A 68 5.56 -1.49 6.84
N ALA A 69 4.49 -1.11 6.15
CA ALA A 69 3.24 -1.85 6.10
C ALA A 69 2.41 -1.53 4.85
N LEU A 70 1.37 -2.35 4.62
CA LEU A 70 0.30 -2.09 3.66
C LEU A 70 -1.01 -1.94 4.43
N ALA A 71 -1.82 -0.96 4.08
CA ALA A 71 -3.11 -0.70 4.66
C ALA A 71 -4.23 -1.11 3.70
N VAL A 72 -5.21 -1.84 4.23
CA VAL A 72 -6.42 -2.29 3.52
C VAL A 72 -7.66 -1.99 4.36
N GLY A 73 -8.81 -1.76 3.73
CA GLY A 73 -10.08 -1.62 4.44
C GLY A 73 -10.73 -2.99 4.66
N GLU A 74 -11.19 -3.28 5.87
CA GLU A 74 -11.66 -4.64 6.24
C GLU A 74 -12.92 -5.05 5.46
N THR A 75 -13.80 -4.07 5.24
CA THR A 75 -15.10 -4.21 4.57
C THR A 75 -15.01 -4.13 3.06
N ILE A 76 -13.87 -3.69 2.52
CA ILE A 76 -13.66 -3.49 1.08
C ILE A 76 -13.58 -4.85 0.37
N ALA A 77 -14.19 -4.92 -0.81
CA ALA A 77 -14.10 -6.07 -1.70
C ALA A 77 -12.87 -5.95 -2.61
N TYR A 78 -11.98 -6.93 -2.52
CA TYR A 78 -10.80 -7.09 -3.35
C TYR A 78 -11.01 -8.20 -4.37
N ILE A 79 -10.27 -8.12 -5.49
CA ILE A 79 -10.23 -9.17 -6.50
C ILE A 79 -8.80 -9.66 -6.70
N GLU A 80 -8.64 -10.97 -6.82
CA GLU A 80 -7.43 -11.64 -7.27
C GLU A 80 -7.65 -12.07 -8.72
N ILE A 81 -6.88 -11.48 -9.63
CA ILE A 81 -6.87 -11.85 -11.05
C ILE A 81 -5.56 -12.55 -11.39
N GLU A 82 -5.56 -13.35 -12.45
CA GLU A 82 -4.34 -13.94 -13.01
C GLU A 82 -4.04 -13.29 -14.36
N LYS A 83 -2.85 -12.69 -14.50
CA LYS A 83 -2.39 -12.05 -15.74
C LYS A 83 -0.93 -12.36 -15.94
N ASN A 84 -0.56 -12.88 -17.12
CA ASN A 84 0.82 -13.23 -17.47
C ASN A 84 1.51 -14.18 -16.46
N GLY A 85 0.76 -15.09 -15.83
CA GLY A 85 1.29 -16.02 -14.81
C GLY A 85 1.54 -15.38 -13.44
N GLU A 86 1.13 -14.13 -13.24
CA GLU A 86 1.14 -13.42 -11.96
C GLU A 86 -0.28 -13.29 -11.42
N ARG A 87 -0.44 -13.40 -10.10
CA ARG A 87 -1.70 -13.11 -9.41
C ARG A 87 -1.65 -11.71 -8.82
N LEU A 88 -2.56 -10.85 -9.24
CA LEU A 88 -2.62 -9.45 -8.81
C LEU A 88 -3.85 -9.21 -7.94
N ILE A 89 -3.65 -8.57 -6.79
CA ILE A 89 -4.70 -8.23 -5.83
C ILE A 89 -4.86 -6.71 -5.76
N TYR A 90 -6.09 -6.22 -5.98
CA TYR A 90 -6.49 -4.82 -5.85
C TYR A 90 -8.00 -4.73 -5.58
N ALA A 91 -8.50 -3.55 -5.18
CA ALA A 91 -9.91 -3.34 -4.89
C ALA A 91 -10.78 -3.46 -6.15
N LYS A 92 -11.95 -4.10 -6.04
CA LYS A 92 -12.88 -4.33 -7.15
C LYS A 92 -13.36 -3.03 -7.82
N ASN A 93 -13.49 -1.98 -7.03
CA ASN A 93 -13.97 -0.67 -7.47
C ASN A 93 -12.85 0.26 -7.96
N SER A 94 -11.58 -0.19 -7.89
CA SER A 94 -10.44 0.58 -8.38
C SER A 94 -10.53 0.88 -9.88
N PRO A 95 -10.09 2.06 -10.34
CA PRO A 95 -9.90 2.38 -11.75
C PRO A 95 -9.01 1.37 -12.50
N LEU A 96 -8.08 0.70 -11.81
CA LEU A 96 -7.23 -0.35 -12.40
C LEU A 96 -8.03 -1.52 -12.97
N ALA A 97 -9.25 -1.72 -12.51
CA ALA A 97 -10.12 -2.78 -12.99
C ALA A 97 -10.45 -2.61 -14.48
N GLU A 98 -10.33 -1.40 -15.05
CA GLU A 98 -10.48 -1.16 -16.49
C GLU A 98 -9.26 -1.64 -17.29
N THR A 99 -8.05 -1.50 -16.73
CA THR A 99 -6.80 -1.90 -17.39
C THR A 99 -6.48 -3.39 -17.21
N PHE A 100 -6.79 -3.93 -16.04
CA PHE A 100 -6.42 -5.28 -15.64
C PHE A 100 -7.58 -6.28 -15.68
N GLY A 101 -8.82 -5.79 -15.70
CA GLY A 101 -10.04 -6.59 -15.70
C GLY A 101 -10.79 -6.51 -14.37
N ARG A 102 -12.12 -6.72 -14.39
CA ARG A 102 -12.96 -6.72 -13.18
C ARG A 102 -13.35 -8.13 -12.71
N VAL A 103 -12.98 -9.15 -13.49
CA VAL A 103 -13.40 -10.54 -13.28
C VAL A 103 -12.24 -11.32 -12.69
N GLY A 104 -12.42 -11.76 -11.46
CA GLY A 104 -11.43 -12.52 -10.72
C GLY A 104 -12.06 -13.17 -9.50
N ARG A 105 -11.22 -13.77 -8.67
CA ARG A 105 -11.65 -14.32 -7.39
C ARG A 105 -11.86 -13.20 -6.38
N GLU A 106 -13.06 -13.11 -5.84
CA GLU A 106 -13.36 -12.12 -4.79
C GLU A 106 -12.79 -12.52 -3.43
N ILE A 107 -12.25 -11.53 -2.73
CA ILE A 107 -11.60 -11.63 -1.42
C ILE A 107 -12.08 -10.45 -0.58
N ARG A 108 -12.35 -10.66 0.72
CA ARG A 108 -12.65 -9.55 1.63
C ARG A 108 -11.37 -8.98 2.21
N GLY A 109 -11.31 -7.68 2.48
CA GLY A 109 -10.14 -7.05 3.11
C GLY A 109 -9.69 -7.74 4.40
N ARG A 110 -10.64 -8.20 5.22
CA ARG A 110 -10.35 -9.02 6.42
C ARG A 110 -9.50 -10.27 6.16
N ASP A 111 -9.62 -10.87 4.97
CA ASP A 111 -8.88 -12.07 4.60
C ASP A 111 -7.42 -11.76 4.20
N LEU A 112 -7.11 -10.47 4.02
CA LEU A 112 -5.76 -9.98 3.71
C LEU A 112 -4.99 -9.56 4.98
N LEU A 113 -5.67 -9.39 6.10
CA LEU A 113 -5.06 -8.87 7.33
C LEU A 113 -4.00 -9.84 7.89
N GLY A 114 -2.88 -9.27 8.33
CA GLY A 114 -1.77 -10.00 8.92
C GLY A 114 -0.88 -10.75 7.92
N LEU A 115 -1.24 -10.77 6.62
CA LEU A 115 -0.39 -11.36 5.59
C LEU A 115 0.93 -10.61 5.47
N ARG A 116 2.01 -11.34 5.22
CA ARG A 116 3.37 -10.83 5.04
C ARG A 116 3.73 -10.68 3.57
N TYR A 117 4.50 -9.64 3.26
CA TYR A 117 5.07 -9.43 1.94
C TYR A 117 6.59 -9.33 1.99
N GLU A 118 7.23 -9.40 0.83
CA GLU A 118 8.65 -9.16 0.63
C GLU A 118 8.87 -7.64 0.50
N PRO A 119 9.77 -7.04 1.29
CA PRO A 119 10.04 -5.62 1.21
C PRO A 119 10.64 -5.24 -0.15
N LEU A 120 10.27 -4.07 -0.67
CA LEU A 120 10.87 -3.52 -1.89
C LEU A 120 12.32 -3.09 -1.65
N PHE A 121 12.58 -2.52 -0.48
CA PHE A 121 13.89 -2.05 -0.05
C PHE A 121 14.23 -2.69 1.29
N ILE A 122 15.44 -3.22 1.37
CA ILE A 122 15.91 -3.91 2.56
C ILE A 122 16.54 -2.89 3.51
N ILE A 123 15.83 -2.56 4.60
CA ILE A 123 16.31 -1.67 5.66
C ILE A 123 16.68 -2.51 6.88
N LYS A 124 17.96 -2.44 7.31
CA LYS A 124 18.52 -3.32 8.36
C LYS A 124 17.75 -3.20 9.68
N GLU A 125 17.27 -2.01 9.99
CA GLU A 125 16.53 -1.65 11.19
C GLU A 125 15.19 -2.37 11.29
N PHE A 126 14.54 -2.68 10.16
CA PHE A 126 13.22 -3.34 10.11
C PHE A 126 13.29 -4.81 9.70
N GLN A 127 14.45 -5.34 9.31
CA GLN A 127 14.60 -6.74 8.87
C GLN A 127 14.15 -7.75 9.92
N ASN A 128 14.40 -7.47 11.21
CA ASN A 128 14.07 -8.35 12.32
C ASN A 128 12.78 -7.95 13.04
N ASP A 129 12.08 -6.90 12.57
CA ASP A 129 10.82 -6.51 13.18
C ASP A 129 9.70 -7.44 12.72
N HIS A 130 9.19 -8.24 13.65
CA HIS A 130 8.07 -9.13 13.39
C HIS A 130 6.79 -8.38 13.00
N LYS A 131 6.66 -7.09 13.33
CA LYS A 131 5.51 -6.23 12.99
C LYS A 131 5.62 -5.58 11.60
N ALA A 132 6.83 -5.49 11.05
CA ALA A 132 7.06 -4.90 9.74
C ALA A 132 6.63 -5.84 8.60
N TYR A 133 6.39 -5.23 7.43
CA TYR A 133 6.08 -5.88 6.16
C TYR A 133 4.83 -6.77 6.23
N ARG A 134 3.78 -6.22 6.83
CA ARG A 134 2.47 -6.84 7.00
C ARG A 134 1.34 -5.96 6.48
N VAL A 135 0.24 -6.62 6.17
CA VAL A 135 -1.03 -5.97 5.85
C VAL A 135 -1.81 -5.68 7.13
N TYR A 136 -2.22 -4.44 7.31
CA TYR A 136 -3.00 -3.94 8.45
C TYR A 136 -4.31 -3.31 7.99
N HIS A 137 -5.26 -3.25 8.93
CA HIS A 137 -6.51 -2.55 8.71
C HIS A 137 -6.30 -1.04 8.84
N ALA A 138 -6.94 -0.26 7.97
CA ALA A 138 -7.09 1.17 8.15
C ALA A 138 -8.40 1.70 7.57
N ASP A 139 -9.06 2.59 8.32
CA ASP A 139 -10.35 3.18 7.94
C ASP A 139 -10.25 4.24 6.84
N PHE A 140 -9.06 4.81 6.62
CA PHE A 140 -8.83 5.85 5.61
C PHE A 140 -8.64 5.29 4.19
N VAL A 141 -8.68 3.97 4.00
CA VAL A 141 -8.48 3.36 2.69
C VAL A 141 -9.73 3.57 1.83
N ALA A 142 -9.57 4.33 0.75
CA ALA A 142 -10.62 4.58 -0.22
C ALA A 142 -10.40 3.76 -1.50
N THR A 143 -11.46 3.56 -2.29
CA THR A 143 -11.43 2.75 -3.54
C THR A 143 -11.79 3.53 -4.80
N ASP A 144 -12.16 4.79 -4.62
CA ASP A 144 -12.45 5.76 -5.68
C ASP A 144 -11.19 6.09 -6.48
N GLU A 145 -10.05 6.23 -5.81
CA GLU A 145 -8.77 6.53 -6.42
C GLU A 145 -7.71 5.45 -6.11
N GLY A 146 -6.84 5.18 -7.08
CA GLY A 146 -5.75 4.22 -6.92
C GLY A 146 -6.20 2.76 -6.87
N THR A 147 -5.63 1.96 -5.96
CA THR A 147 -5.80 0.49 -5.92
C THR A 147 -6.68 -0.02 -4.79
N GLY A 148 -7.11 0.85 -3.87
CA GLY A 148 -7.69 0.46 -2.58
C GLY A 148 -6.72 -0.25 -1.63
N VAL A 149 -5.41 -0.08 -1.85
CA VAL A 149 -4.35 -0.48 -0.93
C VAL A 149 -3.38 0.68 -0.82
N VAL A 150 -3.03 1.04 0.41
CA VAL A 150 -2.13 2.15 0.69
C VAL A 150 -0.83 1.62 1.28
N HIS A 151 0.30 1.97 0.69
CA HIS A 151 1.60 1.70 1.30
C HIS A 151 1.81 2.70 2.43
N THR A 152 2.29 2.24 3.59
CA THR A 152 2.43 3.08 4.78
C THR A 152 3.90 3.25 5.13
N ALA A 153 4.36 4.51 5.18
CA ALA A 153 5.70 4.88 5.59
C ALA A 153 5.61 5.84 6.78
N VAL A 154 5.90 5.35 8.00
CA VAL A 154 5.69 6.10 9.26
C VAL A 154 6.71 7.21 9.52
N MET A 155 7.70 7.36 8.64
CA MET A 155 8.74 8.39 8.74
C MET A 155 8.36 9.69 8.03
N TYR A 156 7.24 9.70 7.29
CA TYR A 156 6.79 10.80 6.45
C TYR A 156 5.36 11.20 6.79
#